data_AF-A0A151BKN6-F1
#
_entry.id   AF-A0A151BKN6-F1
#
_cell.length_a   1.000
_cell.length_b   1.000
_cell.length_c   1.000
_cell.angle_alpha   90.00
_cell.angle_beta   90.00
_cell.angle_gamma   90.00
#
_symmetry.space_group_name_H-M   'P 1'
#
loop_
_entity.id
_entity.type
_entity.pdbx_description
1 polymer ?
#
loop_
_entity_poly.entity_id
_entity_poly.type
_entity_poly.pdbx_seq_one_letter_code
_entity_poly.pdbx_strand_id
1 'polypeptide(L)'
;MDAWDFLKKYDHYLLWGYSEMEERGRPNIVFKVSGSSPVSIELTRILESLGIGTNNTVTFTVSQEVKLILAKIEGRAEAAKKGIRLTTVYETNMGGRLDDHIREVQAEILLMKALERKRDREGSLKRLAEELGAWEEVKGKETFEAKVRALCSRKYLRPLNKKPFITLLAETGILGDSEEDVAENLALLENDIGCCGVLVSKRVYEIFFSPENRTKWLKYIQSKYGLTGKQAEEVMNGIDVLPASKRKPMETLETLGGRNMTNTEFPNHQLSVLLRSREPGFRMDDYRESVLRGLDPDIARRLTERWEDIRNLFVSAYELTPELVEILEEAGIADVEKYGRDGLKPEDWGSFGSTEKTMTEFSGSYDRFRERCVEFVRRVASEAPKAPLKR
;
A
#
# COMPACT_ATOMS: atom_id res chain seq x y z
N MET A 1 -23.09 -29.62 9.55
CA MET A 1 -21.64 -29.90 9.55
C MET A 1 -21.08 -29.17 10.76
N ASP A 2 -20.49 -29.92 11.70
CA ASP A 2 -19.80 -29.35 12.86
C ASP A 2 -18.68 -28.42 12.37
N ALA A 3 -18.47 -27.28 13.04
CA ALA A 3 -17.39 -26.35 12.75
C ALA A 3 -16.01 -27.04 12.78
N TRP A 4 -15.84 -28.04 13.64
CA TRP A 4 -14.64 -28.86 13.72
C TRP A 4 -14.43 -29.73 12.47
N ASP A 5 -15.49 -30.36 11.97
CA ASP A 5 -15.43 -31.15 10.74
C ASP A 5 -15.22 -30.26 9.50
N PHE A 6 -15.82 -29.07 9.47
CA PHE A 6 -15.57 -28.09 8.42
C PHE A 6 -14.12 -27.61 8.43
N LEU A 7 -13.59 -27.23 9.61
CA LEU A 7 -12.21 -26.76 9.76
C LEU A 7 -11.20 -27.86 9.48
N LYS A 8 -11.43 -29.11 9.88
CA LYS A 8 -10.56 -30.24 9.50
C LYS A 8 -10.55 -30.48 7.99
N LYS A 9 -11.69 -30.33 7.32
CA LYS A 9 -11.79 -30.49 5.87
C LYS A 9 -11.13 -29.33 5.14
N TYR A 10 -11.30 -28.12 5.65
CA TYR A 10 -10.60 -26.91 5.19
C TYR A 10 -9.09 -27.01 5.41
N ASP A 11 -8.64 -27.41 6.60
CA ASP A 11 -7.24 -27.71 6.91
C ASP A 11 -6.71 -28.82 6.03
N HIS A 12 -7.48 -29.88 5.72
CA HIS A 12 -7.04 -30.90 4.76
C HIS A 12 -6.83 -30.34 3.34
N TYR A 13 -7.64 -29.35 2.92
CA TYR A 13 -7.42 -28.61 1.67
C TYR A 13 -6.20 -27.67 1.75
N LEU A 14 -5.90 -27.12 2.93
CA LEU A 14 -4.71 -26.28 3.17
C LEU A 14 -3.42 -27.09 3.39
N LEU A 15 -3.53 -28.32 3.91
CA LEU A 15 -2.48 -29.31 4.15
C LEU A 15 -2.15 -30.11 2.88
N TRP A 16 -2.57 -29.64 1.70
CA TRP A 16 -2.19 -30.18 0.38
C TRP A 16 -2.14 -31.71 0.24
N GLY A 17 -3.05 -32.48 0.86
CA GLY A 17 -3.16 -33.93 0.60
C GLY A 17 -1.83 -34.70 0.65
N TYR A 18 -0.92 -34.39 1.57
CA TYR A 18 0.36 -35.10 1.72
C TYR A 18 0.13 -36.61 1.85
N SER A 19 0.38 -37.35 0.78
CA SER A 19 0.55 -38.80 0.85
C SER A 19 1.96 -39.10 1.36
N GLU A 20 2.16 -40.23 2.04
CA GLU A 20 3.47 -40.72 2.50
C GLU A 20 4.46 -41.04 1.35
N MET A 21 4.13 -40.72 0.10
CA MET A 21 5.01 -40.92 -1.05
C MET A 21 5.77 -39.64 -1.39
N GLU A 22 7.09 -39.77 -1.51
CA GLU A 22 8.10 -38.74 -1.82
C GLU A 22 7.60 -37.65 -2.77
N GLU A 23 7.26 -36.48 -2.22
CA GLU A 23 7.05 -35.27 -3.01
C GLU A 23 8.39 -34.63 -3.35
N ARG A 24 8.83 -34.72 -4.61
CA ARG A 24 9.74 -33.73 -5.22
C ARG A 24 8.94 -32.56 -5.82
N GLY A 25 8.01 -32.01 -5.05
CA GLY A 25 7.11 -30.91 -5.44
C GLY A 25 7.55 -29.57 -4.86
N ARG A 26 7.62 -28.52 -5.70
CA ARG A 26 7.88 -27.15 -5.24
C ARG A 26 6.62 -26.56 -4.60
N PRO A 27 6.73 -25.95 -3.41
CA PRO A 27 5.58 -25.39 -2.74
C PRO A 27 5.03 -24.17 -3.50
N ASN A 28 3.70 -24.04 -3.57
CA ASN A 28 3.01 -22.82 -4.01
C ASN A 28 3.14 -21.66 -2.99
N ILE A 29 4.22 -21.66 -2.21
CA ILE A 29 4.52 -20.71 -1.16
C ILE A 29 5.30 -19.54 -1.75
N VAL A 30 4.95 -18.34 -1.31
CA VAL A 30 5.76 -17.14 -1.51
C VAL A 30 6.22 -16.61 -0.16
N PHE A 31 7.48 -16.18 -0.09
CA PHE A 31 8.04 -15.56 1.11
C PHE A 31 7.73 -14.08 1.11
N LYS A 32 7.18 -13.57 2.22
CA LYS A 32 6.99 -12.14 2.38
C LYS A 32 8.31 -11.45 2.68
N VAL A 33 8.73 -10.57 1.78
CA VAL A 33 9.92 -9.73 1.97
C VAL A 33 9.45 -8.31 2.26
N SER A 34 9.86 -7.75 3.40
CA SER A 34 9.55 -6.36 3.72
C SER A 34 10.41 -5.43 2.87
N GLY A 35 9.80 -4.70 1.95
CA GLY A 35 10.44 -3.72 1.07
C GLY A 35 10.89 -2.44 1.79
N SER A 36 10.88 -2.40 3.12
CA SER A 36 11.17 -1.21 3.94
C SER A 36 12.67 -0.88 4.11
N SER A 37 13.57 -1.56 3.39
CA SER A 37 15.03 -1.42 3.56
C SER A 37 15.77 -1.83 2.29
N PRO A 38 16.95 -1.26 1.98
CA PRO A 38 17.77 -1.68 0.84
C PRO A 38 18.07 -3.18 0.81
N VAL A 39 18.18 -3.82 1.98
CA VAL A 39 18.45 -5.28 2.12
C VAL A 39 17.39 -6.12 1.41
N SER A 40 16.16 -5.61 1.31
CA SER A 40 15.06 -6.30 0.63
C SER A 40 15.33 -6.56 -0.86
N ILE A 41 16.12 -5.70 -1.51
CA ILE A 41 16.52 -5.84 -2.92
C ILE A 41 17.36 -7.11 -3.08
N GLU A 42 18.39 -7.27 -2.25
CA GLU A 42 19.28 -8.42 -2.29
C GLU A 42 18.56 -9.71 -1.90
N LEU A 43 17.75 -9.68 -0.83
CA LEU A 43 16.95 -10.83 -0.41
C LEU A 43 15.99 -11.29 -1.51
N THR A 44 15.31 -10.35 -2.18
CA THR A 44 14.45 -10.65 -3.33
C THR A 44 15.24 -11.34 -4.42
N ARG A 45 16.36 -10.75 -4.87
CA ARG A 45 17.20 -11.31 -5.94
C ARG A 45 17.69 -12.73 -5.61
N ILE A 46 18.16 -12.96 -4.39
CA ILE A 46 18.70 -14.27 -3.95
C ILE A 46 17.60 -15.33 -3.91
N LEU A 47 16.44 -15.04 -3.32
CA LEU A 47 15.34 -16.01 -3.24
C LEU A 47 14.85 -16.37 -4.65
N GLU A 48 14.65 -15.37 -5.50
CA GLU A 48 14.19 -15.57 -6.87
C GLU A 48 15.19 -16.35 -7.73
N SER A 49 16.51 -16.19 -7.51
CA SER A 49 17.54 -16.97 -8.23
C SER A 49 17.60 -18.45 -7.85
N LEU A 50 17.00 -18.80 -6.72
CA LEU A 50 16.76 -20.17 -6.29
C LEU A 50 15.41 -20.71 -6.82
N GLY A 51 14.62 -19.88 -7.51
CA GLY A 51 13.25 -20.19 -7.94
C GLY A 51 12.23 -20.14 -6.80
N ILE A 52 12.59 -19.56 -5.65
CA ILE A 52 11.71 -19.37 -4.50
C ILE A 52 10.93 -18.08 -4.74
N GLY A 53 9.59 -18.18 -4.72
CA GLY A 53 8.76 -17.02 -4.98
C GLY A 53 8.74 -16.03 -3.81
N THR A 54 8.69 -14.74 -4.12
CA THR A 54 8.60 -13.65 -3.14
C THR A 54 7.32 -12.84 -3.30
N ASN A 55 6.74 -12.42 -2.18
CA ASN A 55 5.77 -11.35 -2.13
C ASN A 55 6.42 -10.17 -1.41
N ASN A 56 6.86 -9.18 -2.18
CA ASN A 56 7.43 -7.98 -1.61
C ASN A 56 6.28 -7.11 -1.11
N THR A 57 6.36 -6.65 0.12
CA THR A 57 5.27 -5.93 0.80
C THR A 57 5.84 -4.81 1.67
N VAL A 58 5.00 -4.00 2.32
CA VAL A 58 5.45 -2.72 2.93
C VAL A 58 6.10 -1.84 1.85
N THR A 59 5.51 -1.84 0.66
CA THR A 59 5.88 -0.96 -0.45
C THR A 59 4.76 0.01 -0.75
N PHE A 60 5.14 1.25 -1.07
CA PHE A 60 4.22 2.38 -1.17
C PHE A 60 4.50 3.28 -2.38
N THR A 61 5.73 3.26 -2.91
CA THR A 61 6.18 4.21 -3.92
C THR A 61 6.54 3.53 -5.24
N VAL A 62 6.47 4.28 -6.33
CA VAL A 62 6.83 3.81 -7.67
C VAL A 62 8.30 3.39 -7.72
N SER A 63 9.21 4.24 -7.22
CA SER A 63 10.64 3.92 -7.19
C SER A 63 10.96 2.63 -6.42
N GLN A 64 10.27 2.41 -5.29
CA GLN A 64 10.44 1.24 -4.44
C GLN A 64 10.00 -0.05 -5.16
N GLU A 65 8.79 -0.05 -5.70
CA GLU A 65 8.25 -1.21 -6.42
C GLU A 65 9.02 -1.50 -7.71
N VAL A 66 9.43 -0.47 -8.46
CA VAL A 66 10.21 -0.65 -9.69
C VAL A 66 11.57 -1.27 -9.39
N LYS A 67 12.28 -0.79 -8.36
CA LYS A 67 13.57 -1.36 -7.95
C LYS A 67 13.42 -2.83 -7.53
N LEU A 68 12.34 -3.15 -6.82
CA LEU A 68 12.08 -4.50 -6.34
C LEU A 68 11.64 -5.46 -7.46
N ILE A 69 10.85 -5.00 -8.42
CA ILE A 69 10.52 -5.78 -9.63
C ILE A 69 11.77 -6.04 -10.47
N LEU A 70 12.67 -5.07 -10.60
CA LEU A 70 13.96 -5.29 -11.27
C LEU A 70 14.79 -6.36 -10.57
N ALA A 71 14.82 -6.37 -9.24
CA ALA A 71 15.49 -7.42 -8.47
C ALA A 71 14.83 -8.80 -8.67
N LYS A 72 13.50 -8.85 -8.78
CA LYS A 72 12.78 -10.09 -9.17
C LYS A 72 13.20 -10.53 -10.57
N ILE A 73 13.20 -9.64 -11.56
CA ILE A 73 13.60 -9.95 -12.93
C ILE A 73 15.01 -10.53 -12.96
N GLU A 74 15.96 -9.91 -12.27
CA GLU A 74 17.35 -10.37 -12.21
C GLU A 74 17.48 -11.78 -11.60
N GLY A 75 16.92 -11.99 -10.40
CA GLY A 75 16.97 -13.31 -9.76
C GLY A 75 16.29 -14.38 -10.59
N ARG A 76 15.08 -14.08 -11.11
CA ARG A 76 14.33 -15.01 -11.96
C ARG A 76 15.06 -15.33 -13.26
N ALA A 77 15.77 -14.36 -13.84
CA ALA A 77 16.56 -14.61 -15.03
C ALA A 77 17.69 -15.61 -14.76
N GLU A 78 18.36 -15.51 -13.61
CA GLU A 78 19.37 -16.48 -13.17
C GLU A 78 18.77 -17.88 -12.98
N ALA A 79 17.62 -17.99 -12.33
CA ALA A 79 16.90 -19.25 -12.17
C ALA A 79 16.50 -19.85 -13.53
N ALA A 80 15.85 -19.08 -14.40
CA ALA A 80 15.43 -19.53 -15.72
C ALA A 80 16.60 -20.03 -16.57
N LYS A 81 17.77 -19.36 -16.48
CA LYS A 81 19.00 -19.78 -17.16
C LYS A 81 19.52 -21.13 -16.68
N LYS A 82 19.36 -21.43 -15.38
CA LYS A 82 19.71 -22.72 -14.77
C LYS A 82 18.66 -23.82 -15.04
N GLY A 83 17.61 -23.54 -15.81
CA GLY A 83 16.48 -24.46 -16.02
C GLY A 83 15.61 -24.66 -14.77
N ILE A 84 15.72 -23.74 -13.80
CA ILE A 84 14.94 -23.75 -12.57
C ILE A 84 13.54 -23.17 -12.89
N ARG A 85 12.49 -23.99 -12.71
CA ARG A 85 11.10 -23.58 -12.95
C ARG A 85 10.67 -22.42 -12.06
N LEU A 86 10.14 -21.34 -12.62
CA LEU A 86 9.78 -20.17 -11.83
C LEU A 86 8.41 -20.31 -11.14
N THR A 87 8.27 -19.70 -9.97
CA THR A 87 7.01 -19.57 -9.21
C THR A 87 6.36 -18.22 -9.52
N THR A 88 5.04 -18.07 -9.40
CA THR A 88 4.39 -16.74 -9.47
C THR A 88 4.70 -15.93 -8.21
N VAL A 89 4.94 -14.63 -8.38
CA VAL A 89 5.47 -13.71 -7.37
C VAL A 89 4.74 -12.39 -7.43
N TYR A 90 4.78 -11.64 -6.34
CA TYR A 90 3.95 -10.46 -6.17
C TYR A 90 4.79 -9.27 -5.71
N GLU A 91 4.44 -8.09 -6.22
CA GLU A 91 4.87 -6.80 -5.70
C GLU A 91 3.65 -6.09 -5.11
N THR A 92 3.55 -6.08 -3.78
CA THR A 92 2.35 -5.63 -3.06
C THR A 92 2.40 -4.15 -2.71
N ASN A 93 1.68 -3.32 -3.48
CA ASN A 93 1.44 -1.92 -3.14
C ASN A 93 0.45 -1.78 -1.97
N MET A 94 0.84 -1.07 -0.92
CA MET A 94 -0.02 -0.73 0.23
C MET A 94 -0.65 0.66 0.09
N GLY A 95 -1.25 0.95 -1.07
CA GLY A 95 -1.73 2.28 -1.46
C GLY A 95 -2.61 3.00 -0.44
N GLY A 96 -3.57 2.31 0.19
CA GLY A 96 -4.42 2.94 1.20
C GLY A 96 -3.67 3.44 2.44
N ARG A 97 -2.47 2.91 2.73
CA ARG A 97 -1.59 3.43 3.79
C ARG A 97 -0.85 4.69 3.34
N LEU A 98 -0.48 4.76 2.07
CA LEU A 98 0.07 5.98 1.46
C LEU A 98 -0.96 7.10 1.53
N ASP A 99 -2.19 6.83 1.09
CA ASP A 99 -3.30 7.78 1.12
C ASP A 99 -3.56 8.28 2.55
N ASP A 100 -3.64 7.35 3.52
CA ASP A 100 -3.83 7.69 4.92
C ASP A 100 -2.67 8.57 5.45
N HIS A 101 -1.41 8.28 5.09
CA HIS A 101 -0.26 9.07 5.51
C HIS A 101 -0.27 10.50 4.94
N ILE A 102 -0.45 10.66 3.62
CA ILE A 102 -0.50 11.96 2.94
C ILE A 102 -1.64 12.80 3.51
N ARG A 103 -2.81 12.18 3.72
CA ARG A 103 -3.99 12.83 4.29
C ARG A 103 -3.74 13.36 5.70
N GLU A 104 -3.08 12.58 6.55
CA GLU A 104 -2.76 13.01 7.92
C GLU A 104 -1.74 14.17 7.92
N VAL A 105 -0.71 14.11 7.07
CA VAL A 105 0.25 15.22 6.91
C VAL A 105 -0.45 16.50 6.47
N GLN A 106 -1.33 16.40 5.46
CA GLN A 106 -2.11 17.54 4.99
C GLN A 106 -3.00 18.12 6.10
N ALA A 107 -3.68 17.25 6.86
CA ALA A 107 -4.52 17.67 7.96
C ALA A 107 -3.72 18.38 9.06
N GLU A 108 -2.55 17.85 9.44
CA GLU A 108 -1.63 18.45 10.40
C GLU A 108 -1.21 19.86 9.94
N ILE A 109 -0.80 20.03 8.68
CA ILE A 109 -0.37 21.32 8.13
C ILE A 109 -1.52 22.34 8.14
N LEU A 110 -2.70 21.95 7.66
CA LEU A 110 -3.88 22.83 7.64
C LEU A 110 -4.31 23.24 9.05
N LEU A 111 -4.34 22.29 9.98
CA LEU A 111 -4.70 22.57 11.36
C LEU A 111 -3.68 23.50 12.02
N MET A 112 -2.38 23.26 11.84
CA MET A 112 -1.34 24.14 12.37
C MET A 112 -1.47 25.57 11.84
N LYS A 113 -1.63 25.75 10.52
CA LYS A 113 -1.84 27.07 9.90
C LYS A 113 -3.07 27.78 10.47
N ALA A 114 -4.17 27.07 10.69
CA ALA A 114 -5.38 27.63 11.28
C ALA A 114 -5.16 28.03 12.75
N LEU A 115 -4.56 27.15 13.55
CA LEU A 115 -4.27 27.41 14.96
C LEU A 115 -3.30 28.58 15.13
N GLU A 116 -2.34 28.76 14.24
CA GLU A 116 -1.40 29.89 14.27
C GLU A 116 -2.08 31.25 14.14
N ARG A 117 -3.22 31.31 13.44
CA ARG A 117 -4.07 32.51 13.27
C ARG A 117 -5.01 32.76 14.46
N LYS A 118 -5.07 31.86 15.44
CA LYS A 118 -5.88 32.03 16.67
C LYS A 118 -5.03 32.58 17.81
N ARG A 119 -5.62 33.51 18.58
CA ARG A 119 -4.99 34.05 19.81
C ARG A 119 -4.82 32.97 20.88
N ASP A 120 -5.82 32.11 21.03
CA ASP A 120 -5.80 30.98 21.97
C ASP A 120 -5.73 29.66 21.18
N ARG A 121 -4.49 29.20 20.95
CA ARG A 121 -4.21 27.99 20.17
C ARG A 121 -4.67 26.73 20.88
N GLU A 122 -4.31 26.59 22.16
CA GLU A 122 -4.63 25.42 22.99
C GLU A 122 -6.15 25.30 23.20
N GLY A 123 -6.85 26.39 23.50
CA GLY A 123 -8.30 26.35 23.65
C GLY A 123 -9.02 26.04 22.33
N SER A 124 -8.51 26.52 21.19
CA SER A 124 -9.07 26.19 19.87
C SER A 124 -8.85 24.72 19.51
N LEU A 125 -7.66 24.18 19.78
CA LEU A 125 -7.36 22.76 19.60
C LEU A 125 -8.25 21.88 20.48
N LYS A 126 -8.42 22.25 21.76
CA LYS A 126 -9.30 21.55 22.69
C LYS A 126 -10.74 21.52 22.20
N ARG A 127 -11.32 22.66 21.80
CA ARG A 127 -12.70 22.73 21.28
C ARG A 127 -12.88 21.81 20.08
N LEU A 128 -11.97 21.88 19.11
CA LEU A 128 -12.00 20.99 17.93
C LEU A 128 -11.91 19.52 18.35
N ALA A 129 -11.04 19.18 19.30
CA ALA A 129 -10.89 17.81 19.80
C ALA A 129 -12.13 17.31 20.54
N GLU A 130 -12.84 18.16 21.27
CA GLU A 130 -14.11 17.81 21.93
C GLU A 130 -15.21 17.56 20.89
N GLU A 131 -15.35 18.44 19.89
CA GLU A 131 -16.34 18.30 18.81
C GLU A 131 -16.10 17.08 17.92
N LEU A 132 -14.84 16.64 17.79
CA LEU A 132 -14.45 15.44 17.06
C LEU A 132 -14.42 14.17 17.94
N GLY A 133 -14.72 14.27 19.24
CA GLY A 133 -14.69 13.14 20.18
C GLY A 133 -13.30 12.56 20.44
N ALA A 134 -12.25 13.37 20.27
CA ALA A 134 -10.85 12.99 20.37
C ALA A 134 -10.18 13.45 21.67
N TRP A 135 -10.83 14.29 22.48
CA TRP A 135 -10.19 14.96 23.62
C TRP A 135 -9.50 14.02 24.61
N GLU A 136 -10.08 12.85 24.90
CA GLU A 136 -9.49 11.87 25.83
C GLU A 136 -8.11 11.37 25.38
N GLU A 137 -7.93 11.17 24.08
CA GLU A 137 -6.64 10.76 23.53
C GLU A 137 -5.68 11.95 23.37
N VAL A 138 -6.22 13.09 22.94
CA VAL A 138 -5.46 14.32 22.70
C VAL A 138 -4.87 14.88 23.99
N LYS A 139 -5.64 14.97 25.08
CA LYS A 139 -5.17 15.53 26.36
C LYS A 139 -4.02 14.74 26.99
N GLY A 140 -3.88 13.46 26.65
CA GLY A 140 -2.82 12.58 27.12
C GLY A 140 -1.49 12.72 26.37
N LYS A 141 -1.42 13.58 25.34
CA LYS A 141 -0.18 13.83 24.58
C LYS A 141 0.65 14.93 25.25
N GLU A 142 1.95 14.69 25.33
CA GLU A 142 2.89 15.57 26.05
C GLU A 142 3.12 16.90 25.34
N THR A 143 3.27 16.88 24.02
CA THR A 143 3.57 18.09 23.22
C THR A 143 2.37 18.55 22.42
N PHE A 144 2.33 19.84 22.07
CA PHE A 144 1.28 20.43 21.26
C PHE A 144 1.20 19.79 19.86
N GLU A 145 2.35 19.50 19.26
CA GLU A 145 2.47 18.84 17.96
C GLU A 145 1.93 17.40 18.03
N ALA A 146 2.19 16.69 19.14
CA ALA A 146 1.65 15.35 19.35
C ALA A 146 0.13 15.37 19.53
N LYS A 147 -0.43 16.41 20.17
CA LYS A 147 -1.88 16.63 20.27
C LYS A 147 -2.50 16.84 18.88
N VAL A 148 -1.88 17.69 18.05
CA VAL A 148 -2.31 17.97 16.66
C VAL A 148 -2.29 16.69 15.82
N ARG A 149 -1.17 15.95 15.83
CA ARG A 149 -1.03 14.67 15.11
C ARG A 149 -2.09 13.66 15.53
N ALA A 150 -2.36 13.54 16.83
CA ALA A 150 -3.38 12.62 17.33
C ALA A 150 -4.79 12.98 16.80
N LEU A 151 -5.13 14.27 16.83
CA LEU A 151 -6.42 14.77 16.34
C LEU A 151 -6.58 14.62 14.82
N CYS A 152 -5.51 14.88 14.06
CA CYS A 152 -5.48 14.78 12.61
C CYS A 152 -5.45 13.35 12.07
N SER A 153 -5.26 12.36 12.95
CA SER A 153 -5.26 10.95 12.55
C SER A 153 -6.55 10.55 11.85
N ARG A 154 -6.45 9.55 10.98
CA ARG A 154 -7.57 8.93 10.26
C ARG A 154 -8.72 8.53 11.18
N LYS A 155 -8.42 8.18 12.44
CA LYS A 155 -9.42 7.77 13.45
C LYS A 155 -10.43 8.88 13.74
N TYR A 156 -9.97 10.13 13.82
CA TYR A 156 -10.78 11.26 14.27
C TYR A 156 -11.16 12.21 13.15
N LEU A 157 -10.28 12.44 12.18
CA LEU A 157 -10.50 13.42 11.13
C LEU A 157 -10.65 12.78 9.73
N ARG A 158 -11.41 11.67 9.66
CA ARG A 158 -11.88 11.05 8.40
C ARG A 158 -13.40 11.09 8.23
N PRO A 159 -13.93 11.63 7.11
CA PRO A 159 -13.24 12.41 6.04
C PRO A 159 -12.73 13.79 6.54
N LEU A 160 -11.95 14.52 5.73
CA LEU A 160 -11.37 15.82 6.12
C LEU A 160 -12.45 16.90 6.23
N ASN A 161 -13.50 16.82 5.43
CA ASN A 161 -14.61 17.77 5.39
C ASN A 161 -15.62 17.63 6.54
N LYS A 162 -15.15 17.30 7.76
CA LYS A 162 -16.00 17.32 8.96
C LYS A 162 -16.32 18.76 9.34
N LYS A 163 -17.58 19.01 9.72
CA LYS A 163 -18.09 20.36 10.01
C LYS A 163 -17.23 21.15 11.02
N PRO A 164 -16.81 20.60 12.18
CA PRO A 164 -15.90 21.29 13.11
C PRO A 164 -14.61 21.81 12.46
N PHE A 165 -14.02 21.01 11.57
CA PHE A 165 -12.77 21.37 10.92
C PHE A 165 -13.00 22.41 9.82
N ILE A 166 -14.07 22.26 9.03
CA ILE A 166 -14.50 23.27 8.04
C ILE A 166 -14.67 24.64 8.71
N THR A 167 -15.41 24.70 9.81
CA THR A 167 -15.68 25.94 10.54
C THR A 167 -14.37 26.59 11.00
N LEU A 168 -13.47 25.83 11.60
CA LEU A 168 -12.17 26.35 12.04
C LEU A 168 -11.33 26.92 10.87
N LEU A 169 -11.29 26.21 9.74
CA LEU A 169 -10.53 26.66 8.56
C LEU A 169 -11.17 27.92 7.94
N ALA A 170 -12.49 27.97 7.82
CA ALA A 170 -13.21 29.14 7.30
C ALA A 170 -13.03 30.38 8.19
N GLU A 171 -13.16 30.24 9.52
CA GLU A 171 -12.90 31.32 10.47
C GLU A 171 -11.46 31.86 10.43
N THR A 172 -10.54 31.09 9.85
CA THR A 172 -9.13 31.46 9.74
C THR A 172 -8.74 31.82 8.31
N GLY A 173 -9.65 31.77 7.33
CA GLY A 173 -9.36 32.06 5.92
C GLY A 173 -8.36 31.09 5.30
N ILE A 174 -8.43 29.80 5.68
CA ILE A 174 -7.61 28.71 5.13
C ILE A 174 -8.49 27.90 4.18
N LEU A 175 -8.02 27.68 2.95
CA LEU A 175 -8.71 26.95 1.87
C LEU A 175 -10.03 27.58 1.36
N GLY A 176 -10.40 28.77 1.82
CA GLY A 176 -11.58 29.49 1.33
C GLY A 176 -12.00 30.61 2.28
N ASP A 177 -12.93 31.45 1.81
CA ASP A 177 -13.48 32.58 2.56
C ASP A 177 -14.82 32.25 3.24
N SER A 178 -15.43 31.12 2.86
CA SER A 178 -16.68 30.60 3.43
C SER A 178 -16.55 29.13 3.82
N GLU A 179 -17.47 28.65 4.68
CA GLU A 179 -17.53 27.23 5.02
C GLU A 179 -17.87 26.34 3.81
N GLU A 180 -18.58 26.88 2.83
CA GLU A 180 -18.95 26.20 1.58
C GLU A 180 -17.71 26.00 0.71
N ASP A 181 -16.94 27.06 0.46
CA ASP A 181 -15.68 26.98 -0.30
C ASP A 181 -14.70 26.00 0.33
N VAL A 182 -14.56 26.05 1.65
CA VAL A 182 -13.68 25.15 2.40
C VAL A 182 -14.15 23.70 2.29
N ALA A 183 -15.46 23.45 2.39
CA ALA A 183 -16.01 22.10 2.27
C ALA A 183 -15.74 21.49 0.89
N GLU A 184 -15.91 22.29 -0.18
CA GLU A 184 -15.62 21.86 -1.55
C GLU A 184 -14.12 21.59 -1.78
N ASN A 185 -13.25 22.48 -1.33
CA ASN A 185 -11.80 22.30 -1.45
C ASN A 185 -11.32 21.08 -0.65
N LEU A 186 -11.82 20.85 0.56
CA LEU A 186 -11.49 19.67 1.35
C LEU A 186 -12.03 18.37 0.73
N ALA A 187 -13.21 18.41 0.11
CA ALA A 187 -13.76 17.25 -0.59
C ALA A 187 -12.93 16.88 -1.83
N LEU A 188 -12.52 17.88 -2.62
CA LEU A 188 -11.64 17.69 -3.77
C LEU A 188 -10.27 17.15 -3.35
N LEU A 189 -9.68 17.71 -2.29
CA LEU A 189 -8.42 17.27 -1.71
C LEU A 189 -8.47 15.83 -1.18
N GLU A 190 -9.53 15.46 -0.45
CA GLU A 190 -9.75 14.09 0.04
C GLU A 190 -9.91 13.10 -1.12
N ASN A 191 -10.57 13.53 -2.21
CA ASN A 191 -10.69 12.71 -3.41
C ASN A 191 -9.32 12.48 -4.05
N ASP A 192 -8.56 13.55 -4.29
CA ASP A 192 -7.25 13.47 -4.94
C ASP A 192 -6.26 12.61 -4.14
N ILE A 193 -6.13 12.86 -2.82
CA ILE A 193 -5.27 12.07 -1.95
C ILE A 193 -5.69 10.60 -1.94
N GLY A 194 -7.00 10.35 -1.99
CA GLY A 194 -7.55 9.00 -2.04
C GLY A 194 -7.38 8.27 -3.37
N CYS A 195 -6.62 8.83 -4.31
CA CYS A 195 -6.19 8.21 -5.56
C CYS A 195 -4.69 7.95 -5.61
N CYS A 196 -3.89 8.41 -4.62
CA CYS A 196 -2.43 8.31 -4.66
C CYS A 196 -1.94 6.85 -4.83
N GLY A 197 -2.45 5.92 -4.02
CA GLY A 197 -2.09 4.51 -4.13
C GLY A 197 -2.47 3.87 -5.48
N VAL A 198 -3.61 4.28 -6.05
CA VAL A 198 -4.05 3.82 -7.38
C VAL A 198 -3.13 4.36 -8.47
N LEU A 199 -2.74 5.63 -8.39
CA LEU A 199 -1.79 6.26 -9.31
C LEU A 199 -0.44 5.52 -9.30
N VAL A 200 0.09 5.19 -8.12
CA VAL A 200 1.33 4.40 -7.97
C VAL A 200 1.18 3.03 -8.66
N SER A 201 0.13 2.27 -8.33
CA SER A 201 -0.10 0.93 -8.87
C SER A 201 -0.21 0.94 -10.41
N LYS A 202 -0.97 1.91 -10.96
CA LYS A 202 -1.16 2.04 -12.41
C LYS A 202 0.14 2.43 -13.12
N ARG A 203 0.93 3.34 -12.53
CA ARG A 203 2.24 3.73 -13.07
C ARG A 203 3.24 2.57 -13.06
N VAL A 204 3.33 1.80 -11.98
CA VAL A 204 4.19 0.60 -11.92
C VAL A 204 3.76 -0.42 -12.98
N TYR A 205 2.45 -0.67 -13.10
CA TYR A 205 1.93 -1.56 -14.13
C TYR A 205 2.24 -1.06 -15.54
N GLU A 206 2.08 0.23 -15.81
CA GLU A 206 2.43 0.83 -17.10
C GLU A 206 3.90 0.61 -17.46
N ILE A 207 4.81 0.85 -16.50
CA ILE A 207 6.25 0.71 -16.68
C ILE A 207 6.61 -0.69 -17.17
N PHE A 208 6.05 -1.76 -16.59
CA PHE A 208 6.47 -3.14 -16.89
C PHE A 208 5.54 -3.91 -17.83
N PHE A 209 4.24 -3.70 -17.72
CA PHE A 209 3.21 -4.64 -18.20
C PHE A 209 2.24 -4.04 -19.21
N SER A 210 2.31 -2.74 -19.50
CA SER A 210 1.59 -2.20 -20.66
C SER A 210 1.99 -2.96 -21.94
N PRO A 211 1.07 -3.12 -22.91
CA PRO A 211 1.37 -3.86 -24.13
C PRO A 211 2.64 -3.37 -24.84
N GLU A 212 2.86 -2.05 -24.84
CA GLU A 212 4.05 -1.44 -25.42
C GLU A 212 5.31 -1.78 -24.61
N ASN A 213 5.34 -1.45 -23.32
CA ASN A 213 6.56 -1.58 -22.50
C ASN A 213 6.95 -3.02 -22.24
N ARG A 214 5.96 -3.94 -22.18
CA ARG A 214 6.24 -5.36 -22.01
C ARG A 214 7.16 -5.90 -23.11
N THR A 215 6.96 -5.50 -24.36
CA THR A 215 7.81 -5.97 -25.48
C THR A 215 9.25 -5.48 -25.36
N LYS A 216 9.43 -4.27 -24.81
CA LYS A 216 10.73 -3.65 -24.54
C LYS A 216 11.47 -4.40 -23.42
N TRP A 217 10.78 -4.69 -22.31
CA TRP A 217 11.32 -5.52 -21.23
C TRP A 217 11.71 -6.92 -21.67
N LEU A 218 10.90 -7.59 -22.51
CA LEU A 218 11.26 -8.91 -23.04
C LEU A 218 12.55 -8.87 -23.86
N LYS A 219 12.76 -7.83 -24.68
CA LYS A 219 14.01 -7.65 -25.44
C LYS A 219 15.19 -7.36 -24.51
N TYR A 220 15.00 -6.47 -23.54
CA TYR A 220 16.00 -6.13 -22.53
C TYR A 220 16.44 -7.35 -21.72
N ILE A 221 15.50 -8.16 -21.26
CA ILE A 221 15.80 -9.37 -20.48
C ILE A 221 16.60 -10.39 -21.32
N GLN A 222 16.23 -10.58 -22.59
CA GLN A 222 16.97 -11.46 -23.50
C GLN A 222 18.41 -10.98 -23.69
N SER A 223 18.61 -9.68 -23.97
CA SER A 223 19.94 -9.13 -24.23
C SER A 223 20.80 -9.07 -22.96
N LYS A 224 20.27 -8.54 -21.85
CA LYS A 224 21.01 -8.32 -20.60
C LYS A 224 21.40 -9.61 -19.91
N TYR A 225 20.53 -10.63 -19.90
CA TYR A 225 20.77 -11.87 -19.17
C TYR A 225 21.12 -13.07 -20.07
N GLY A 226 21.07 -12.91 -21.40
CA GLY A 226 21.36 -13.96 -22.37
C GLY A 226 20.32 -15.07 -22.33
N LEU A 227 19.04 -14.71 -22.26
CA LEU A 227 17.91 -15.63 -22.21
C LEU A 227 17.28 -15.81 -23.59
N THR A 228 16.65 -16.97 -23.81
CA THR A 228 15.75 -17.17 -24.96
C THR A 228 14.44 -16.39 -24.77
N GLY A 229 13.71 -16.14 -25.86
CA GLY A 229 12.40 -15.48 -25.80
C GLY A 229 11.42 -16.17 -24.84
N LYS A 230 11.39 -17.51 -24.83
CA LYS A 230 10.55 -18.29 -23.92
C LYS A 230 10.93 -18.11 -22.45
N GLN A 231 12.23 -18.07 -22.14
CA GLN A 231 12.70 -17.83 -20.78
C GLN A 231 12.39 -16.39 -20.32
N ALA A 232 12.58 -15.40 -21.19
CA ALA A 232 12.23 -14.02 -20.88
C ALA A 232 10.71 -13.85 -20.64
N GLU A 233 9.88 -14.55 -21.41
CA GLU A 233 8.44 -14.61 -21.15
C GLU A 233 8.11 -15.26 -19.81
N GLU A 234 8.76 -16.37 -19.46
CA GLU A 234 8.56 -17.04 -18.16
C GLU A 234 8.92 -16.13 -16.98
N VAL A 235 10.02 -15.36 -17.10
CA VAL A 235 10.43 -14.36 -16.10
C VAL A 235 9.32 -13.34 -15.90
N MET A 236 8.83 -12.71 -16.97
CA MET A 236 7.83 -11.64 -16.92
C MET A 236 6.40 -12.13 -16.62
N ASN A 237 6.04 -13.35 -17.01
CA ASN A 237 4.68 -13.87 -16.83
C ASN A 237 4.35 -14.18 -15.37
N GLY A 238 5.36 -14.49 -14.55
CA GLY A 238 5.14 -14.84 -13.16
C GLY A 238 5.27 -13.68 -12.18
N ILE A 239 5.34 -12.43 -12.63
CA ILE A 239 5.42 -11.26 -11.74
C ILE A 239 4.10 -10.49 -11.81
N ASP A 240 3.40 -10.39 -10.69
CA ASP A 240 2.14 -9.64 -10.59
C ASP A 240 2.32 -8.38 -9.74
N VAL A 241 1.78 -7.26 -10.21
CA VAL A 241 1.51 -6.10 -9.34
C VAL A 241 0.29 -6.45 -8.49
N LEU A 242 0.37 -6.13 -7.19
CA LEU A 242 -0.66 -6.46 -6.22
C LEU A 242 -1.08 -5.22 -5.42
N PRO A 243 -2.08 -4.47 -5.88
CA PRO A 243 -2.71 -3.43 -5.09
C PRO A 243 -3.44 -4.07 -3.90
N ALA A 244 -2.98 -3.79 -2.68
CA ALA A 244 -3.53 -4.33 -1.44
C ALA A 244 -4.29 -3.28 -0.61
N SER A 245 -4.93 -2.33 -1.28
CA SER A 245 -5.74 -1.33 -0.59
C SER A 245 -7.11 -1.89 -0.19
N LYS A 246 -7.60 -1.41 0.96
CA LYS A 246 -8.81 -1.93 1.63
C LYS A 246 -9.73 -0.80 2.09
N ARG A 247 -9.67 0.35 1.42
CA ARG A 247 -10.31 1.58 1.90
C ARG A 247 -11.53 1.93 1.08
N LYS A 248 -11.50 1.76 -0.23
CA LYS A 248 -12.56 2.13 -1.17
C LYS A 248 -12.67 1.08 -2.28
N PRO A 249 -13.89 0.68 -2.68
CA PRO A 249 -14.10 -0.21 -3.83
C PRO A 249 -13.39 0.21 -5.12
N MET A 250 -13.27 1.53 -5.33
CA MET A 250 -12.62 2.10 -6.51
C MET A 250 -11.14 1.74 -6.61
N GLU A 251 -10.45 1.46 -5.51
CA GLU A 251 -9.04 1.06 -5.54
C GLU A 251 -8.86 -0.25 -6.32
N THR A 252 -9.79 -1.19 -6.15
CA THR A 252 -9.85 -2.45 -6.91
C THR A 252 -10.35 -2.21 -8.33
N LEU A 253 -11.46 -1.48 -8.47
CA LEU A 253 -12.13 -1.30 -9.76
C LEU A 253 -11.26 -0.51 -10.75
N GLU A 254 -10.42 0.42 -10.28
CA GLU A 254 -9.52 1.20 -11.12
C GLU A 254 -8.23 0.45 -11.48
N THR A 255 -7.92 -0.67 -10.84
CA THR A 255 -6.68 -1.42 -11.05
C THR A 255 -6.93 -2.83 -11.61
N LEU A 256 -8.11 -3.09 -12.18
CA LEU A 256 -8.38 -4.37 -12.84
C LEU A 256 -7.53 -4.53 -14.10
N GLY A 257 -6.86 -5.67 -14.21
CA GLY A 257 -6.11 -6.10 -15.39
C GLY A 257 -6.16 -7.62 -15.54
N GLY A 258 -6.22 -8.11 -16.78
CA GLY A 258 -6.30 -9.55 -17.06
C GLY A 258 -4.96 -10.28 -17.02
N ARG A 259 -3.84 -9.56 -16.88
CA ARG A 259 -2.48 -10.10 -16.90
C ARG A 259 -1.61 -9.35 -15.90
N ASN A 260 -0.71 -10.05 -15.21
CA ASN A 260 0.32 -9.44 -14.34
C ASN A 260 -0.27 -8.50 -13.25
N MET A 261 -1.50 -8.77 -12.82
CA MET A 261 -2.25 -7.96 -11.87
C MET A 261 -3.09 -8.89 -11.00
N THR A 262 -2.88 -8.81 -9.69
CA THR A 262 -3.62 -9.59 -8.69
C THR A 262 -4.16 -8.63 -7.64
N ASN A 263 -5.48 -8.59 -7.43
CA ASN A 263 -6.07 -7.81 -6.35
C ASN A 263 -6.28 -8.70 -5.12
N THR A 264 -5.82 -8.26 -3.95
CA THR A 264 -6.03 -9.01 -2.70
C THR A 264 -7.12 -8.39 -1.88
N GLU A 265 -8.24 -9.11 -1.76
CA GLU A 265 -9.41 -8.57 -1.09
C GLU A 265 -9.83 -9.38 0.12
N PHE A 266 -9.94 -8.69 1.26
CA PHE A 266 -10.56 -9.24 2.45
C PHE A 266 -12.07 -9.37 2.23
N PRO A 267 -12.76 -10.31 2.90
CA PRO A 267 -14.19 -10.53 2.67
C PRO A 267 -15.05 -9.26 2.78
N ASN A 268 -14.69 -8.35 3.68
CA ASN A 268 -15.38 -7.07 3.83
C ASN A 268 -15.20 -6.14 2.61
N HIS A 269 -13.99 -6.08 2.04
CA HIS A 269 -13.74 -5.25 0.86
C HIS A 269 -14.31 -5.87 -0.40
N GLN A 270 -14.24 -7.20 -0.55
CA GLN A 270 -14.94 -7.93 -1.61
C GLN A 270 -16.44 -7.59 -1.61
N LEU A 271 -17.05 -7.59 -0.42
CA LEU A 271 -18.45 -7.18 -0.27
C LEU A 271 -18.64 -5.71 -0.67
N SER A 272 -17.75 -4.79 -0.28
CA SER A 272 -17.85 -3.39 -0.70
C SER A 272 -17.76 -3.21 -2.22
N VAL A 273 -16.88 -3.96 -2.89
CA VAL A 273 -16.78 -3.98 -4.37
C VAL A 273 -18.06 -4.53 -5.01
N LEU A 274 -18.60 -5.62 -4.46
CA LEU A 274 -19.87 -6.19 -4.92
C LEU A 274 -21.05 -5.24 -4.73
N LEU A 275 -21.11 -4.51 -3.62
CA LEU A 275 -22.16 -3.52 -3.37
C LEU A 275 -22.05 -2.36 -4.35
N ARG A 276 -20.83 -1.86 -4.60
CA ARG A 276 -20.57 -0.85 -5.63
C ARG A 276 -21.01 -1.33 -7.01
N SER A 277 -20.75 -2.59 -7.37
CA SER A 277 -21.15 -3.13 -8.67
C SER A 277 -22.67 -3.31 -8.84
N ARG A 278 -23.45 -3.14 -7.77
CA ARG A 278 -24.92 -3.23 -7.77
C ARG A 278 -25.60 -1.85 -7.76
N GLU A 279 -24.83 -0.76 -7.67
CA GLU A 279 -25.38 0.58 -7.72
C GLU A 279 -25.99 0.85 -9.12
N PRO A 280 -27.13 1.57 -9.22
CA PRO A 280 -27.73 1.93 -10.50
C PRO A 280 -26.73 2.67 -11.41
N GLY A 281 -26.65 2.26 -12.67
CA GLY A 281 -25.74 2.86 -13.65
C GLY A 281 -24.32 2.29 -13.65
N PHE A 282 -23.98 1.37 -12.73
CA PHE A 282 -22.70 0.67 -12.77
C PHE A 282 -22.56 -0.19 -14.04
N ARG A 283 -21.41 -0.11 -14.71
CA ARG A 283 -21.08 -0.89 -15.91
C ARG A 283 -19.71 -1.52 -15.75
N MET A 284 -19.66 -2.85 -15.68
CA MET A 284 -18.40 -3.57 -15.50
C MET A 284 -17.41 -3.36 -16.66
N ASP A 285 -17.91 -3.17 -17.88
CA ASP A 285 -17.06 -2.89 -19.04
C ASP A 285 -16.32 -1.55 -18.91
N ASP A 286 -16.86 -0.61 -18.13
CA ASP A 286 -16.18 0.65 -17.80
C ASP A 286 -14.98 0.42 -16.86
N TYR A 287 -14.76 -0.79 -16.35
CA TYR A 287 -13.61 -1.17 -15.50
C TYR A 287 -12.77 -2.32 -16.06
N ARG A 288 -13.15 -2.91 -17.20
CA ARG A 288 -12.34 -3.92 -17.88
C ARG A 288 -11.01 -3.32 -18.29
N GLU A 289 -9.89 -3.97 -17.92
CA GLU A 289 -8.52 -3.47 -18.14
C GLU A 289 -8.33 -2.00 -17.69
N SER A 290 -9.02 -1.58 -16.61
CA SER A 290 -8.95 -0.21 -16.10
C SER A 290 -7.53 0.20 -15.72
N VAL A 291 -6.65 -0.75 -15.37
CA VAL A 291 -5.24 -0.48 -15.06
C VAL A 291 -4.53 0.21 -16.24
N LEU A 292 -4.94 -0.06 -17.48
CA LEU A 292 -4.38 0.55 -18.69
C LEU A 292 -4.97 1.93 -19.01
N ARG A 293 -6.06 2.32 -18.35
CA ARG A 293 -6.71 3.61 -18.56
C ARG A 293 -6.25 4.57 -17.48
N GLY A 294 -5.71 5.72 -17.87
CA GLY A 294 -5.35 6.77 -16.91
C GLY A 294 -6.56 7.18 -16.07
N LEU A 295 -6.29 7.60 -14.82
CA LEU A 295 -7.27 8.38 -14.07
C LEU A 295 -7.42 9.76 -14.72
N ASP A 296 -8.37 10.56 -14.23
CA ASP A 296 -8.46 11.98 -14.56
C ASP A 296 -7.08 12.65 -14.41
N PRO A 297 -6.48 13.15 -15.51
CA PRO A 297 -5.16 13.79 -15.48
C PRO A 297 -5.08 14.96 -14.50
N ASP A 298 -6.22 15.60 -14.22
CA ASP A 298 -6.26 16.72 -13.30
C ASP A 298 -5.98 16.31 -11.86
N ILE A 299 -6.22 15.05 -11.47
CA ILE A 299 -5.89 14.55 -10.13
C ILE A 299 -4.38 14.59 -9.92
N ALA A 300 -3.62 13.97 -10.83
CA ALA A 300 -2.16 13.95 -10.74
C ALA A 300 -1.61 15.38 -10.79
N ARG A 301 -2.11 16.21 -11.71
CA ARG A 301 -1.73 17.63 -11.82
C ARG A 301 -1.97 18.40 -10.52
N ARG A 302 -3.14 18.26 -9.89
CA ARG A 302 -3.43 18.94 -8.61
C ARG A 302 -2.50 18.47 -7.50
N LEU A 303 -2.21 17.17 -7.40
CA LEU A 303 -1.27 16.62 -6.42
C LEU A 303 0.17 17.11 -6.65
N THR A 304 0.58 17.35 -7.89
CA THR A 304 1.94 17.80 -8.21
C THR A 304 2.11 19.32 -8.32
N GLU A 305 1.03 20.08 -8.49
CA GLU A 305 1.11 21.53 -8.77
C GLU A 305 0.28 22.40 -7.81
N ARG A 306 -0.94 21.97 -7.44
CA ARG A 306 -1.88 22.79 -6.66
C ARG A 306 -1.75 22.58 -5.15
N TRP A 307 -1.61 21.33 -4.71
CA TRP A 307 -1.57 20.98 -3.30
C TRP A 307 -0.14 21.08 -2.76
N GLU A 308 0.38 22.31 -2.69
CA GLU A 308 1.79 22.61 -2.35
C GLU A 308 2.26 21.95 -1.05
N ASP A 309 1.40 21.88 -0.04
CA ASP A 309 1.70 21.31 1.29
C ASP A 309 2.08 19.82 1.27
N ILE A 310 1.56 19.07 0.30
CA ILE A 310 1.84 17.63 0.13
C ILE A 310 2.55 17.30 -1.18
N ARG A 311 2.81 18.30 -2.04
CA ARG A 311 3.43 18.11 -3.35
C ARG A 311 4.69 17.25 -3.27
N ASN A 312 5.65 17.65 -2.45
CA ASN A 312 6.94 16.95 -2.37
C ASN A 312 6.79 15.53 -1.82
N LEU A 313 5.86 15.33 -0.87
CA LEU A 313 5.56 14.01 -0.32
C LEU A 313 4.97 13.09 -1.39
N PHE A 314 3.98 13.57 -2.15
CA PHE A 314 3.40 12.80 -3.24
C PHE A 314 4.40 12.55 -4.38
N VAL A 315 5.16 13.57 -4.80
CA VAL A 315 6.22 13.45 -5.83
C VAL A 315 7.22 12.36 -5.44
N SER A 316 7.70 12.37 -4.20
CA SER A 316 8.62 11.32 -3.71
C SER A 316 8.05 9.90 -3.77
N ALA A 317 6.73 9.77 -3.66
CA ALA A 317 6.03 8.50 -3.77
C ALA A 317 5.74 8.10 -5.22
N TYR A 318 5.58 9.07 -6.11
CA TYR A 318 5.06 8.87 -7.46
C TYR A 318 6.13 8.85 -8.55
N GLU A 319 7.28 9.46 -8.32
CA GLU A 319 8.37 9.53 -9.29
C GLU A 319 9.42 8.41 -9.14
N LEU A 320 10.24 8.25 -10.16
CA LEU A 320 11.42 7.38 -10.16
C LEU A 320 12.65 8.08 -9.57
N THR A 321 13.69 7.30 -9.28
CA THR A 321 15.03 7.85 -9.04
C THR A 321 15.78 8.03 -10.36
N PRO A 322 16.84 8.86 -10.43
CA PRO A 322 17.65 9.00 -11.64
C PRO A 322 18.21 7.67 -12.16
N GLU A 323 18.69 6.80 -11.25
CA GLU A 323 19.21 5.46 -11.58
C GLU A 323 18.13 4.59 -12.27
N LEU A 324 16.88 4.65 -11.78
CA LEU A 324 15.80 3.88 -12.38
C LEU A 324 15.40 4.42 -13.75
N VAL A 325 15.46 5.74 -13.95
CA VAL A 325 15.23 6.35 -15.26
C VAL A 325 16.25 5.87 -16.28
N GLU A 326 17.54 5.84 -15.93
CA GLU A 326 18.59 5.30 -16.80
C GLU A 326 18.32 3.83 -17.19
N ILE A 327 17.89 2.99 -16.23
CA ILE A 327 17.53 1.59 -16.52
C ILE A 327 16.34 1.49 -17.48
N LEU A 328 15.34 2.37 -17.36
CA LEU A 328 14.21 2.42 -18.28
C LEU A 328 14.64 2.84 -19.69
N GLU A 329 15.55 3.80 -19.81
CA GLU A 329 16.16 4.20 -21.09
C GLU A 329 16.93 3.06 -21.74
N GLU A 330 17.75 2.34 -20.96
CA GLU A 330 18.45 1.13 -21.42
C GLU A 330 17.49 0.05 -21.91
N ALA A 331 16.35 -0.10 -21.24
CA ALA A 331 15.29 -1.03 -21.65
C ALA A 331 14.53 -0.56 -22.90
N GLY A 332 14.77 0.67 -23.37
CA GLY A 332 14.14 1.27 -24.55
C GLY A 332 12.74 1.83 -24.28
N ILE A 333 12.39 2.08 -23.03
CA ILE A 333 11.12 2.72 -22.64
C ILE A 333 11.10 4.14 -23.21
N ALA A 334 9.96 4.51 -23.81
CA ALA A 334 9.81 5.82 -24.44
C ALA A 334 9.29 6.83 -23.41
N ASP A 335 9.61 8.10 -23.63
CA ASP A 335 9.11 9.23 -22.82
C ASP A 335 9.37 9.05 -21.32
N VAL A 336 10.60 8.67 -20.96
CA VAL A 336 10.98 8.39 -19.55
C VAL A 336 10.87 9.62 -18.65
N GLU A 337 10.95 10.82 -19.23
CA GLU A 337 10.82 12.11 -18.54
C GLU A 337 9.51 12.22 -17.75
N LYS A 338 8.42 11.62 -18.26
CA LYS A 338 7.10 11.67 -17.61
C LYS A 338 7.05 10.97 -16.24
N TYR A 339 8.03 10.10 -15.95
CA TYR A 339 8.12 9.40 -14.68
C TYR A 339 8.88 10.19 -13.60
N GLY A 340 9.49 11.32 -13.97
CA GLY A 340 10.22 12.18 -13.04
C GLY A 340 11.46 11.52 -12.43
N ARG A 341 12.12 12.24 -11.52
CA ARG A 341 13.43 11.87 -10.96
C ARG A 341 13.55 12.11 -9.46
N ASP A 342 12.50 12.63 -8.82
CA ASP A 342 12.51 13.00 -7.41
C ASP A 342 11.93 11.89 -6.51
N GLY A 343 11.94 10.65 -6.99
CA GLY A 343 11.47 9.48 -6.27
C GLY A 343 12.36 9.07 -5.09
N LEU A 344 11.76 8.34 -4.15
CA LEU A 344 12.42 7.89 -2.93
C LEU A 344 13.54 6.87 -3.19
N LYS A 345 14.73 7.09 -2.60
CA LYS A 345 15.87 6.17 -2.70
C LYS A 345 15.78 4.99 -1.72
N PRO A 346 16.43 3.85 -2.00
CA PRO A 346 16.41 2.69 -1.10
C PRO A 346 16.73 2.99 0.36
N GLU A 347 17.69 3.87 0.62
CA GLU A 347 18.16 4.23 1.96
C GLU A 347 17.07 4.92 2.78
N ASP A 348 16.14 5.60 2.11
CA ASP A 348 15.06 6.38 2.71
C ASP A 348 13.74 5.59 2.84
N TRP A 349 13.67 4.34 2.34
CA TRP A 349 12.45 3.54 2.40
C TRP A 349 11.96 3.29 3.83
N GLY A 350 12.89 3.13 4.78
CA GLY A 350 12.58 2.84 6.18
C GLY A 350 11.98 4.02 6.94
N SER A 351 12.44 5.24 6.63
CA SER A 351 12.03 6.49 7.26
C SER A 351 10.85 7.17 6.55
N PHE A 352 10.41 6.64 5.41
CA PHE A 352 9.21 7.13 4.76
C PHE A 352 7.99 6.97 5.67
N GLY A 353 7.22 8.03 5.86
CA GLY A 353 6.21 8.05 6.93
C GLY A 353 5.10 7.01 6.77
N SER A 354 4.82 6.52 5.56
CA SER A 354 3.93 5.36 5.34
C SER A 354 4.51 4.06 5.89
N THR A 355 5.83 3.87 5.74
CA THR A 355 6.59 2.75 6.29
C THR A 355 6.61 2.80 7.80
N GLU A 356 7.03 3.92 8.39
CA GLU A 356 7.13 4.07 9.85
C GLU A 356 5.79 3.82 10.54
N LYS A 357 4.71 4.42 10.02
CA LYS A 357 3.35 4.22 10.55
C LYS A 357 2.92 2.75 10.44
N THR A 358 3.13 2.13 9.27
CA THR A 358 2.76 0.73 9.05
C THR A 358 3.51 -0.21 9.99
N MET A 359 4.82 -0.02 10.12
CA MET A 359 5.67 -0.84 10.99
C MET A 359 5.31 -0.65 12.47
N THR A 360 5.04 0.60 12.89
CA THR A 360 4.60 0.90 14.26
C THR A 360 3.28 0.22 14.58
N GLU A 361 2.30 0.31 13.68
CA GLU A 361 1.00 -0.31 13.86
C GLU A 361 1.08 -1.84 13.90
N PHE A 362 1.90 -2.44 13.03
CA PHE A 362 2.11 -3.88 13.01
C PHE A 362 2.76 -4.35 14.30
N SER A 363 3.89 -3.78 14.69
CA SER A 363 4.60 -4.13 15.92
C SER A 363 3.69 -3.98 17.15
N GLY A 364 3.03 -2.83 17.29
CA GLY A 364 2.12 -2.59 18.41
C GLY A 364 0.91 -3.54 18.44
N SER A 365 0.43 -4.00 17.28
CA SER A 365 -0.65 -4.98 17.21
C SER A 365 -0.19 -6.37 17.64
N TYR A 366 1.02 -6.79 17.23
CA TYR A 366 1.61 -8.06 17.68
C TYR A 366 1.90 -8.05 19.17
N ASP A 367 2.44 -6.96 19.71
CA ASP A 367 2.70 -6.82 21.15
C ASP A 367 1.42 -6.92 21.97
N ARG A 368 0.37 -6.16 21.60
CA ARG A 368 -0.95 -6.26 22.25
C ARG A 368 -1.55 -7.65 22.15
N PHE A 369 -1.42 -8.31 21.01
CA PHE A 369 -1.92 -9.68 20.84
C PHE A 369 -1.16 -10.66 21.75
N ARG A 370 0.18 -10.56 21.80
CA ARG A 370 1.03 -11.34 22.70
C ARG A 370 0.61 -11.16 24.15
N GLU A 371 0.43 -9.92 24.60
CA GLU A 371 0.00 -9.61 25.96
C GLU A 371 -1.34 -10.25 26.30
N ARG A 372 -2.33 -10.12 25.41
CA ARG A 372 -3.65 -10.76 25.60
C ARG A 372 -3.57 -12.28 25.66
N CYS A 373 -2.73 -12.90 24.83
CA CYS A 373 -2.52 -14.34 24.87
C CYS A 373 -1.89 -14.79 26.19
N VAL A 374 -0.87 -14.06 26.69
CA VAL A 374 -0.23 -14.35 27.97
C VAL A 374 -1.21 -14.17 29.13
N GLU A 375 -1.99 -13.10 29.13
CA GLU A 375 -3.02 -12.84 30.14
C GLU A 375 -4.09 -13.95 30.14
N PHE A 376 -4.56 -14.34 28.96
CA PHE A 376 -5.52 -15.44 28.81
C PHE A 376 -4.99 -16.75 29.37
N VAL A 377 -3.76 -17.15 29.02
CA VAL A 377 -3.14 -18.38 29.52
C VAL A 377 -2.95 -18.33 31.04
N ARG A 378 -2.53 -17.19 31.60
CA ARG A 378 -2.40 -17.01 33.05
C ARG A 378 -3.74 -17.18 33.77
N ARG A 379 -4.81 -16.59 33.21
CA ARG A 379 -6.17 -16.74 33.77
C ARG A 379 -6.62 -18.20 33.75
N VAL A 380 -6.48 -18.90 32.62
CA VAL A 380 -6.81 -20.33 32.50
C VAL A 380 -6.00 -21.18 33.49
N ALA A 381 -4.70 -20.92 33.65
CA ALA A 381 -3.86 -21.64 34.60
C ALA A 381 -4.27 -21.39 36.07
N SER A 382 -4.77 -20.20 36.39
CA SER A 382 -5.26 -19.87 37.74
C SER A 382 -6.63 -20.49 38.06
N GLU A 383 -7.43 -20.74 37.04
CA GLU A 383 -8.77 -21.35 37.14
C GLU A 383 -8.75 -22.88 36.98
N ALA A 384 -7.63 -23.46 36.54
CA ALA A 384 -7.47 -24.89 36.40
C ALA A 384 -7.46 -25.59 37.78
N PRO A 385 -8.27 -26.65 38.00
CA PRO A 385 -8.28 -27.37 39.27
C PRO A 385 -6.90 -27.97 39.53
N LYS A 386 -6.32 -27.66 40.70
CA LYS A 386 -5.05 -28.27 41.13
C LYS A 386 -5.25 -29.78 41.22
N ALA A 387 -4.52 -30.53 40.39
CA ALA A 387 -4.54 -31.99 40.45
C ALA A 387 -4.22 -32.44 41.90
N PRO A 388 -4.98 -33.39 42.47
CA PRO A 388 -4.68 -33.87 43.81
C PRO A 388 -3.29 -34.51 43.80
N LEU A 389 -2.43 -34.01 44.68
CA LEU A 389 -1.12 -34.60 44.96
C LEU A 389 -1.33 -36.08 45.29
N LYS A 390 -0.87 -36.97 44.41
CA LYS A 390 -0.75 -38.41 44.71
C LYS A 390 0.25 -38.53 45.87
N ARG A 391 -0.25 -38.97 47.03
CA ARG A 391 0.53 -39.29 48.23
C ARG A 391 1.43 -40.48 48.00
#